data_AF-A0A535H546-F1
#
_entry.id   AF-A0A535H546-F1
#
_cell.length_a   1.000
_cell.length_b   1.000
_cell.length_c   1.000
_cell.angle_alpha   90.00
_cell.angle_beta   90.00
_cell.angle_gamma   90.00
#
_symmetry.space_group_name_H-M   'P 1'
#
loop_
_entity.id
_entity.type
_entity.pdbx_description
1 polymer ?
#
loop_
_entity_poly.entity_id
_entity_poly.type
_entity_poly.pdbx_seq_one_letter_code
_entity_poly.pdbx_strand_id
1 'polypeptide(L)'
;MVAAQAPGAGTKAVIVGAGPAGDAVAAGLRDGGFEGEITLIGSEREMPYERPHLSKGYLLGTVSRDELPLRPPEQYRNRIVVMLGERIVSIDL
;
A
#
# COMPACT_ATOMS: atom_id res chain seq x y z
N MET A 1 18.75 4.59 19.86
CA MET A 1 18.06 3.68 18.93
C MET A 1 17.36 2.62 19.75
N VAL A 2 16.04 2.70 19.91
CA VAL A 2 15.26 1.62 20.52
C VAL A 2 15.14 0.53 19.46
N ALA A 3 15.67 -0.66 19.74
CA ALA A 3 15.41 -1.82 18.90
C ALA A 3 13.91 -2.13 18.99
N ALA A 4 13.19 -1.95 17.89
CA ALA A 4 11.81 -2.40 17.80
C ALA A 4 11.81 -3.92 17.99
N GLN A 5 11.07 -4.39 18.99
CA GLN A 5 10.84 -5.82 19.21
C GLN A 5 10.36 -6.43 17.89
N ALA A 6 11.07 -7.43 17.36
CA ALA A 6 10.65 -8.11 16.14
C ALA A 6 9.25 -8.71 16.40
N PRO A 7 8.24 -8.28 15.65
CA PRO A 7 6.88 -8.74 15.88
C PRO A 7 6.80 -10.23 15.55
N GLY A 8 6.44 -11.04 16.55
CA GLY A 8 6.32 -12.48 16.40
C GLY A 8 5.24 -12.86 15.39
N ALA A 9 5.36 -14.08 14.85
CA ALA A 9 4.36 -14.73 14.01
C ALA A 9 2.97 -14.68 14.69
N GLY A 10 2.11 -13.77 14.23
CA GLY A 10 0.82 -13.43 14.85
C GLY A 10 0.52 -11.94 14.91
N THR A 11 1.54 -11.08 14.79
CA THR A 11 1.35 -9.62 14.76
C THR A 11 0.76 -9.18 13.41
N LYS A 12 -0.22 -8.28 13.44
CA LYS A 12 -0.87 -7.72 12.26
C LYS A 12 -0.68 -6.21 12.20
N ALA A 13 -0.41 -5.69 11.01
CA ALA A 13 -0.43 -4.27 10.69
C ALA A 13 -1.55 -4.00 9.68
N VAL A 14 -2.46 -3.08 10.02
CA VAL A 14 -3.52 -2.62 9.12
C VAL A 14 -3.21 -1.18 8.73
N ILE A 15 -3.12 -0.93 7.43
CA ILE A 15 -2.83 0.38 6.84
C ILE A 15 -4.10 0.86 6.14
N VAL A 16 -4.72 1.91 6.69
CA VAL A 16 -5.91 2.54 6.09
C VAL A 16 -5.46 3.63 5.14
N GLY A 17 -5.53 3.35 3.84
CA GLY A 17 -5.18 4.25 2.74
C GLY A 17 -4.22 3.61 1.73
N ALA A 18 -4.74 3.03 0.64
CA ALA A 18 -3.96 2.44 -0.46
C ALA A 18 -3.41 3.48 -1.47
N GLY A 19 -2.92 4.62 -0.99
CA GLY A 19 -2.20 5.61 -1.79
C GLY A 19 -0.68 5.50 -1.63
N PRO A 20 0.11 6.44 -2.20
CA PRO A 20 1.58 6.43 -2.11
C PRO A 20 2.13 6.36 -0.69
N ALA A 21 1.46 7.00 0.27
CA ALA A 21 1.88 6.94 1.66
C ALA A 21 1.71 5.54 2.28
N GLY A 22 0.52 4.93 2.13
CA GLY A 22 0.28 3.59 2.67
C GLY A 22 1.10 2.52 1.97
N ASP A 23 1.32 2.69 0.67
CA ASP A 23 2.23 1.87 -0.11
C ASP A 23 3.68 1.94 0.41
N ALA A 24 4.20 3.14 0.66
CA ALA A 24 5.52 3.34 1.23
C ALA A 24 5.65 2.77 2.65
N VAL A 25 4.60 2.87 3.48
CA VAL A 25 4.57 2.26 4.82
C VAL A 25 4.64 0.74 4.72
N ALA A 26 3.83 0.13 3.82
CA ALA A 26 3.83 -1.32 3.65
C ALA A 26 5.18 -1.86 3.17
N ALA A 27 5.80 -1.16 2.22
CA ALA A 27 7.15 -1.47 1.75
C ALA A 27 8.18 -1.31 2.88
N GLY A 28 8.17 -0.17 3.59
CA GLY A 28 9.09 0.10 4.68
C GLY A 28 8.98 -0.90 5.83
N LEU A 29 7.78 -1.39 6.15
CA LEU A 29 7.60 -2.49 7.11
C LEU A 29 8.33 -3.75 6.64
N ARG A 30 8.14 -4.17 5.39
CA ARG A 30 8.81 -5.36 4.84
C ARG A 30 10.32 -5.19 4.76
N ASP A 31 10.79 -4.05 4.29
CA ASP A 31 12.22 -3.74 4.18
C ASP A 31 12.87 -3.63 5.56
N GLY A 32 12.11 -3.20 6.57
CA GLY A 32 12.50 -3.16 7.98
C GLY A 32 12.43 -4.51 8.71
N GLY A 33 12.13 -5.61 8.01
CA GLY A 33 12.08 -6.95 8.60
C GLY A 33 10.80 -7.26 9.39
N PHE A 34 9.72 -6.51 9.20
CA PHE A 34 8.42 -6.88 9.75
C PHE A 34 7.96 -8.18 9.09
N GLU A 35 7.81 -9.25 9.87
CA GLU A 35 7.35 -10.57 9.39
C GLU A 35 5.85 -10.80 9.59
N GLY A 36 5.17 -9.91 10.32
CA GLY A 36 3.73 -10.00 10.58
C GLY A 36 2.85 -9.84 9.33
N GLU A 37 1.55 -10.09 9.46
CA GLU A 37 0.60 -9.87 8.37
C GLU A 37 0.43 -8.36 8.11
N ILE A 38 0.51 -7.92 6.86
CA ILE A 38 0.24 -6.53 6.47
C ILE A 38 -1.01 -6.52 5.59
N THR A 39 -2.02 -5.75 6.00
CA THR A 39 -3.20 -5.47 5.19
C THR A 39 -3.23 -4.00 4.82
N LEU A 40 -3.24 -3.70 3.51
CA LEU A 40 -3.38 -2.36 2.95
C LEU A 40 -4.80 -2.19 2.42
N ILE A 41 -5.56 -1.27 2.99
CA ILE A 41 -6.98 -1.05 2.67
C ILE A 41 -7.13 0.28 1.93
N GLY A 42 -7.84 0.29 0.81
CA GLY A 42 -8.12 1.49 0.03
C GLY A 42 -9.58 1.58 -0.37
N SER A 43 -10.13 2.80 -0.37
CA SER A 43 -11.50 3.07 -0.80
C SER A 43 -11.68 3.11 -2.32
N GLU A 44 -10.58 3.22 -3.07
CA GLU A 44 -10.55 3.16 -4.53
C GLU A 44 -10.37 1.71 -5.01
N ARG A 45 -10.85 1.41 -6.21
CA ARG A 45 -10.79 0.05 -6.80
C ARG A 45 -9.48 -0.25 -7.54
N GLU A 46 -8.62 0.76 -7.68
CA GLU A 46 -7.36 0.67 -8.41
C GLU A 46 -6.21 0.35 -7.45
N MET A 47 -5.19 -0.35 -7.93
CA MET A 47 -3.94 -0.55 -7.18
C MET A 47 -3.27 0.80 -6.86
N PRO A 48 -2.45 0.89 -5.79
CA PRO A 48 -1.71 2.12 -5.49
C PRO A 48 -0.95 2.66 -6.71
N TYR A 49 -1.12 3.94 -7.03
CA TYR A 49 -0.65 4.55 -8.27
C TYR A 49 -0.11 5.97 -8.09
N GLU A 50 0.65 6.44 -9.07
CA GLU A 50 1.27 7.77 -9.12
C GLU A 50 0.25 8.86 -9.48
N ARG A 51 -0.39 9.40 -8.45
CA ARG A 51 -1.37 10.50 -8.57
C ARG A 51 -0.87 11.71 -9.38
N PRO A 52 0.42 12.15 -9.31
CA PRO A 52 0.88 13.29 -10.10
C PRO A 52 0.67 13.13 -11.61
N HIS A 53 0.74 11.90 -12.14
CA HIS A 53 0.52 11.64 -13.57
C HIS A 53 -0.91 11.94 -14.02
N LEU A 54 -1.91 11.83 -13.13
CA LEU A 54 -3.31 12.11 -13.48
C LEU A 54 -3.56 13.55 -13.92
N SER A 55 -2.73 14.50 -13.46
CA SER A 55 -2.80 15.92 -13.87
C SER A 55 -1.78 16.30 -14.95
N LYS A 56 -0.94 15.35 -15.37
CA LYS A 56 0.22 15.57 -16.25
C LYS A 56 0.34 14.46 -17.28
N GLY A 57 1.30 13.54 -17.12
CA GLY A 57 1.65 12.56 -18.15
C GLY A 57 0.48 11.73 -18.64
N TYR A 58 -0.42 11.30 -17.75
CA TYR A 58 -1.64 10.56 -18.14
C TYR A 58 -2.63 11.45 -18.88
N LEU A 59 -2.87 12.67 -18.37
CA LEU A 59 -3.76 13.64 -19.00
C LEU A 59 -3.26 14.10 -20.38
N LEU A 60 -1.94 14.20 -20.55
CA LEU A 60 -1.26 14.59 -21.78
C LEU A 60 -1.02 13.39 -22.73
N GLY A 61 -1.38 12.17 -22.33
CA GLY A 61 -1.20 10.96 -23.13
C GLY A 61 0.25 10.49 -23.28
N THR A 62 1.19 11.00 -22.48
CA THR A 62 2.60 10.59 -22.49
C THR A 62 2.92 9.46 -21.50
N VAL A 63 1.96 9.11 -20.64
CA VAL A 63 2.04 7.98 -19.69
C VAL A 63 0.76 7.17 -19.86
N SER A 64 0.88 5.87 -20.11
CA SER A 64 -0.24 4.96 -20.26
C SER A 64 -0.83 4.57 -18.90
N ARG A 65 -2.02 3.95 -18.90
CA ARG A 65 -2.66 3.47 -17.67
C ARG A 65 -1.81 2.41 -16.96
N ASP A 66 -1.14 1.56 -17.72
CA ASP A 66 -0.34 0.45 -17.19
C ASP A 66 0.96 0.92 -16.51
N GLU A 67 1.35 2.17 -16.76
CA GLU A 67 2.50 2.84 -16.13
C GLU A 67 2.12 3.64 -14.87
N LEU A 68 0.82 3.76 -14.55
CA LEU A 68 0.37 4.46 -13.35
C LEU A 68 0.69 3.75 -12.02
N PRO A 69 0.61 2.40 -11.90
CA PRO A 69 0.84 1.72 -10.63
C PRO A 69 2.23 2.03 -10.04
N LEU A 70 2.29 2.25 -8.73
CA LEU A 70 3.55 2.51 -8.01
C LEU A 70 4.52 1.32 -8.11
N ARG A 71 3.95 0.11 -8.19
CA ARG A 71 4.64 -1.16 -8.34
C ARG A 71 3.77 -2.12 -9.15
N PRO A 72 4.39 -3.08 -9.87
CA PRO A 72 3.65 -4.18 -10.48
C PRO A 72 2.79 -4.93 -9.43
N PRO A 73 1.54 -5.32 -9.75
CA PRO A 73 0.66 -6.04 -8.83
C PRO A 73 1.29 -7.30 -8.21
N GLU A 74 2.20 -7.94 -8.95
CA GLU A 74 2.94 -9.13 -8.52
C GLU A 74 3.83 -8.86 -7.31
N GLN A 75 4.31 -7.63 -7.13
CA GLN A 75 5.16 -7.26 -5.99
C GLN A 75 4.39 -7.20 -4.66
N TYR A 76 3.07 -7.07 -4.71
CA TYR A 76 2.23 -7.14 -3.51
C TYR A 76 1.94 -8.59 -3.12
N ARG A 77 1.90 -9.52 -4.09
CA ARG A 77 1.56 -10.92 -3.84
C ARG A 77 2.47 -11.54 -2.79
N ASN A 78 1.86 -12.30 -1.88
CA ASN A 78 2.53 -13.02 -0.78
C ASN A 78 3.33 -12.14 0.20
N ARG A 79 3.30 -10.81 0.04
CA ARG A 79 3.95 -9.84 0.93
C ARG A 79 2.93 -8.97 1.64
N ILE A 80 1.87 -8.55 0.97
CA ILE A 80 0.87 -7.61 1.48
C ILE A 80 -0.52 -8.06 1.00
N VAL A 81 -1.48 -8.14 1.90
CA VAL A 81 -2.89 -8.30 1.54
C VAL A 81 -3.43 -6.93 1.13
N VAL A 82 -3.96 -6.79 -0.08
CA VAL A 82 -4.50 -5.51 -0.57
C VAL A 82 -6.02 -5.63 -0.69
N MET A 83 -6.75 -4.80 0.04
CA MET A 83 -8.22 -4.72 0.02
C MET A 83 -8.63 -3.39 -0.62
N LEU A 84 -9.22 -3.45 -1.81
CA LEU A 84 -9.60 -2.28 -2.60
C LEU A 84 -11.12 -2.11 -2.65
N GLY A 85 -11.59 -0.88 -2.86
CA GLY A 85 -13.01 -0.53 -2.84
C GLY A 85 -13.63 -0.50 -1.44
N GLU A 86 -12.82 -0.58 -0.39
CA GLU A 86 -13.26 -0.67 0.99
C GLU A 86 -13.04 0.66 1.72
N ARG A 87 -14.12 1.26 2.21
CA ARG A 87 -14.08 2.50 2.99
C ARG A 87 -14.19 2.19 4.47
N ILE A 88 -13.11 2.41 5.21
CA ILE A 88 -13.11 2.37 6.67
C ILE A 88 -13.78 3.65 7.19
N VAL A 89 -14.76 3.50 8.09
CA VAL A 89 -15.60 4.60 8.59
C VAL A 89 -15.49 4.85 10.10
N SER A 90 -14.95 3.89 10.84
CA SER A 90 -14.82 3.97 12.29
C SER A 90 -13.63 3.15 12.77
N ILE A 91 -13.11 3.52 13.92
CA ILE A 91 -12.12 2.77 14.70
C ILE A 91 -12.66 2.72 16.13
N ASP A 92 -12.65 1.55 16.73
CA ASP A 92 -12.97 1.34 18.15
C ASP A 92 -11.65 1.18 18.92
N LEU A 93 -11.48 1.91 20.02
CA LEU A 93 -10.20 2.06 20.75
C LEU A 93 -10.33 1.68 22.21
#